data_AF-A0A1Y2D990-F1
#
_entry.id   AF-A0A1Y2D990-F1
#
_cell.length_a   1.000
_cell.length_b   1.000
_cell.length_c   1.000
_cell.angle_alpha   90.00
_cell.angle_beta   90.00
_cell.angle_gamma   90.00
#
_symmetry.space_group_name_H-M   'P 1'
#
loop_
_entity.id
_entity.type
_entity.pdbx_description
1 polymer ?
#
loop_
_entity_poly.entity_id
_entity_poly.type
_entity_poly.pdbx_seq_one_letter_code
_entity_poly.pdbx_strand_id
1 'polypeptide(L)' 'MSSPNHKAQLSTICDWIVEHYPSFDRSDQRWQNSIRHNLSLQKCFVKLPHSPDTVTTHSKSCFWTI' A
#
# COMPACT_ATOMS: atom_id res chain seq x y z
N MET A 1 6.45 1.35 16.58
CA MET A 1 7.54 1.31 15.58
C MET A 1 7.00 1.89 14.29
N SER A 2 7.02 3.22 14.18
CA SER A 2 6.54 3.95 13.02
C SER A 2 7.61 3.89 11.93
N SER A 3 7.23 3.52 10.71
CA SER A 3 8.15 3.50 9.56
C SER A 3 8.88 4.86 9.48
N PRO A 4 10.23 4.91 9.47
CA PRO A 4 11.00 6.15 9.58
C PRO A 4 10.70 7.20 8.51
N ASN A 5 10.08 6.79 7.40
CA ASN A 5 9.74 7.65 6.27
C ASN A 5 8.24 7.86 6.07
N HIS A 6 7.38 7.38 6.99
CA HIS A 6 5.91 7.44 6.89
C HIS A 6 5.33 6.84 5.59
N LYS A 7 6.14 6.15 4.79
CA LYS A 7 5.80 5.55 3.50
C LYS A 7 5.70 4.04 3.64
N ALA A 8 4.65 3.46 3.08
CA ALA A 8 4.44 2.02 2.97
C ALA A 8 3.94 1.66 1.56
N GLN A 9 4.33 0.48 1.07
CA GLN A 9 3.75 -0.07 -0.15
C GLN A 9 2.38 -0.69 0.15
N LEU A 10 1.49 -0.73 -0.85
CA LEU A 10 0.18 -1.39 -0.71
C LEU A 10 0.33 -2.85 -0.24
N SER A 11 1.32 -3.57 -0.76
CA SER A 11 1.65 -4.93 -0.33
C SER A 11 1.94 -4.99 1.16
N THR A 12 2.80 -4.11 1.67
CA THR A 12 3.14 -4.02 3.10
C THR A 12 1.91 -3.72 3.97
N ILE A 13 1.00 -2.86 3.50
CA ILE A 13 -0.25 -2.54 4.22
C ILE A 13 -1.15 -3.77 4.28
N CYS A 14 -1.34 -4.47 3.15
CA CYS A 14 -2.12 -5.69 3.11
C CYS A 14 -1.50 -6.79 4.00
N ASP A 15 -0.18 -6.94 3.99
CA ASP A 15 0.54 -7.93 4.78
C ASP A 15 0.37 -7.67 6.29
N TRP A 16 0.51 -6.42 6.73
CA TRP A 16 0.28 -6.03 8.13
C TRP A 16 -1.15 -6.32 8.59
N ILE A 17 -2.15 -6.05 7.74
CA ILE A 17 -3.57 -6.30 8.05
C ILE A 17 -3.83 -7.80 8.25
N VAL A 18 -3.32 -8.65 7.35
CA VAL A 18 -3.51 -10.12 7.44
C VAL A 18 -2.79 -10.69 8.67
N GLU A 19 -1.63 -10.13 9.03
CA GLU A 19 -0.88 -10.52 10.24
C GLU A 19 -1.61 -10.14 11.54
N HIS A 20 -2.26 -8.98 11.58
CA HIS A 20 -2.92 -8.46 12.79
C HIS A 20 -4.41 -8.86 12.89
N TYR A 21 -5.04 -9.18 11.76
CA TYR A 21 -6.45 -9.54 11.67
C TYR A 21 -6.60 -10.83 10.85
N PRO A 22 -6.56 -12.01 11.51
CA PRO A 22 -6.57 -13.31 10.84
C PRO A 22 -7.85 -13.61 10.03
N SER A 23 -8.88 -12.78 10.18
CA SER A 23 -10.12 -12.85 9.39
C SER A 23 -9.94 -12.36 7.95
N PHE A 24 -8.82 -11.70 7.61
CA PHE A 24 -8.53 -11.22 6.27
C PHE A 24 -7.52 -12.13 5.59
N ASP A 25 -7.79 -12.51 4.34
CA ASP A 25 -6.89 -13.35 3.54
C ASP A 25 -6.21 -12.52 2.45
N ARG A 26 -4.89 -12.64 2.32
CA ARG A 26 -4.10 -12.05 1.24
C ARG A 26 -4.54 -12.50 -0.16
N SER A 27 -5.24 -13.61 -0.30
CA SER A 27 -5.80 -14.02 -1.60
C SER A 27 -7.07 -13.26 -1.98
N ASP A 28 -7.80 -12.70 -1.00
CA ASP A 28 -9.08 -12.06 -1.25
C ASP A 28 -8.92 -10.65 -1.82
N GLN A 29 -9.24 -10.52 -3.11
CA GLN A 29 -9.16 -9.27 -3.83
C GLN A 29 -10.25 -8.26 -3.44
N ARG A 30 -11.37 -8.68 -2.81
CA ARG A 30 -12.47 -7.78 -2.47
C ARG A 30 -12.05 -6.75 -1.42
N TRP A 31 -11.53 -7.20 -0.28
CA TRP A 31 -11.08 -6.25 0.75
C TRP A 31 -9.84 -5.48 0.30
N GLN A 32 -8.95 -6.08 -0.50
CA GLN A 32 -7.82 -5.34 -1.07
C GLN A 32 -8.26 -4.21 -2.01
N ASN A 33 -9.32 -4.42 -2.79
CA ASN A 33 -9.93 -3.37 -3.59
C ASN A 33 -10.51 -2.26 -2.70
N SER A 34 -11.14 -2.62 -1.58
CA SER A 34 -11.60 -1.64 -0.59
C SER A 34 -10.43 -0.84 -0.01
N ILE A 35 -9.30 -1.47 0.32
CA ILE A 35 -8.09 -0.78 0.81
C ILE A 35 -7.53 0.15 -0.28
N ARG A 36 -7.39 -0.32 -1.53
CA ARG A 36 -6.95 0.51 -2.67
C ARG A 36 -7.84 1.74 -2.88
N HIS A 37 -9.15 1.55 -2.77
CA HIS A 37 -10.13 2.62 -2.89
C HIS A 37 -10.01 3.62 -1.73
N ASN A 38 -9.89 3.14 -0.49
CA ASN A 38 -9.71 3.99 0.69
C ASN A 38 -8.43 4.82 0.61
N LEU A 39 -7.30 4.19 0.23
CA LEU A 39 -6.03 4.89 0.04
C LEU A 39 -6.12 5.97 -1.04
N SER A 40 -6.98 5.80 -2.04
CA SER A 40 -7.17 6.82 -3.09
C SER A 40 -8.14 7.94 -2.68
N LEU A 41 -9.08 7.66 -1.77
CA LEU A 41 -10.08 8.64 -1.28
C LEU A 41 -9.56 9.50 -0.12
N GLN A 42 -8.75 8.92 0.76
CA GLN A 42 -8.25 9.58 1.96
C GLN A 42 -7.08 10.50 1.56
N LYS A 43 -7.25 11.82 1.70
CA LYS A 43 -6.22 12.84 1.36
C LYS A 43 -4.89 12.67 2.11
N CYS A 44 -4.92 11.98 3.25
CA CYS A 44 -3.72 11.65 4.01
C CYS A 44 -2.82 10.68 3.23
N PHE A 45 -3.39 9.86 2.34
CA PHE A 45 -2.65 8.90 1.54
C PHE A 45 -2.31 9.47 0.16
N VAL A 46 -1.08 9.97 0.03
CA VAL A 46 -0.59 10.52 -1.24
C VAL A 46 0.18 9.44 -1.98
N LYS A 47 -0.23 9.16 -3.22
CA LYS A 47 0.52 8.34 -4.16
C LYS A 47 1.77 9.12 -4.59
N LEU A 48 2.94 8.71 -4.12
CA LEU A 48 4.20 9.35 -4.52
C LEU A 48 4.67 8.81 -5.88
N PRO A 49 4.98 9.68 -6.86
CA PRO A 49 5.63 9.27 -8.09
C PRO A 49 7.03 8.72 -7.78
N HIS A 50 7.42 7.66 -8.49
CA HIS A 50 8.74 7.06 -8.37
C HIS A 50 9.78 8.02 -8.97
N SER A 51 10.94 8.14 -8.33
CA SER A 51 12.09 8.87 -8.88
C SER A 51 12.46 8.28 -10.26
N PRO A 52 12.78 9.11 -11.27
CA PRO A 52 12.97 8.66 -12.65
C PRO A 52 14.14 7.67 -12.83
N ASP A 53 15.03 7.54 -11.84
CA ASP A 53 16.25 6.72 -11.92
C ASP A 53 16.03 5.21 -11.66
N THR A 54 14.79 4.78 -11.40
CA THR A 54 14.48 3.36 -11.10
C THR A 54 13.31 2.81 -11.93
N VAL A 55 13.08 3.37 -13.12
CA VAL A 55 12.09 2.84 -14.06
C VAL A 55 12.70 1.66 -14.83
N THR A 56 12.95 0.56 -14.12
CA THR A 56 12.92 -0.76 -14.76
C THR A 56 11.46 -1.15 -14.90
N THR A 57 10.99 -1.06 -16.13
CA THR A 57 9.90 -1.84 -16.73
C THR A 57 9.36 -2.92 -15.79
N HIS A 58 8.07 -2.79 -15.43
CA HIS A 58 7.22 -3.81 -14.80
C HIS A 58 7.01 -3.86 -13.26
N SER A 59 7.27 -2.80 -12.49
CA SER A 59 7.05 -2.83 -11.03
C SER A 59 5.80 -2.07 -10.58
N LYS A 60 4.68 -2.78 -10.38
CA LYS A 60 3.38 -2.26 -9.91
C LYS A 60 3.38 -1.94 -8.40
N SER A 61 4.26 -1.07 -7.91
CA SER A 61 4.28 -0.72 -6.47
C SER A 61 4.45 0.77 -6.27
N CYS A 62 3.33 1.48 -6.10
CA CYS A 62 3.33 2.87 -5.67
C CYS A 62 3.42 2.94 -4.15
N PHE A 63 4.16 3.91 -3.62
CA PHE A 63 4.26 4.17 -2.19
C PHE A 63 3.12 5.09 -1.73
N TRP A 64 2.53 4.77 -0.59
CA TRP A 64 1.54 5.57 0.10
C TRP A 64 2.16 6.12 1.38
N THR A 65 2.09 7.43 1.59
CA THR A 65 2.50 8.08 2.84
C THR A 65 1.28 8.55 3.61
N ILE A 66 1.38 8.66 4.93
CA ILE A 66 0.43 9.41 5.79
C ILE A 66 0.88 10.86 5.91
#